data_AF-A0A1D3L0P7-F1
#
_entry.id   AF-A0A1D3L0P7-F1
#
_cell.length_a   1.000
_cell.length_b   1.000
_cell.length_c   1.000
_cell.angle_alpha   90.00
_cell.angle_beta   90.00
_cell.angle_gamma   90.00
#
_symmetry.space_group_name_H-M   'P 1'
#
loop_
_entity.id
_entity.type
_entity.pdbx_description
1 polymer ?
#
loop_
_entity_poly.entity_id
_entity_poly.type
_entity_poly.pdbx_seq_one_letter_code
_entity_poly.pdbx_strand_id
1 'polypeptide(L)'
;MGSYKFLIRLFDAWINSGNQRGGTKNTMISPKKYRQQIDSLGIEGMIIDVSSIERAMSTINELDEIENVLNKIRHNVRIDMRNIRLEYLNKMKAAEEQPKGLFKRKKSTNKIIKEKKSLLKDKDLKIAAYEVVENEINYYLSQIESSRLYIKNSIQGRVG
;
A
#
# COMPACT_ATOMS: atom_id res chain seq x y z
N MET A 1 24.38 19.71 0.69
CA MET A 1 24.65 18.48 1.47
C MET A 1 23.40 17.61 1.74
N GLY A 2 22.28 17.76 1.00
CA GLY A 2 21.02 17.04 1.28
C GLY A 2 20.74 15.79 0.42
N SER A 3 21.38 15.63 -0.74
CA SER A 3 21.00 14.61 -1.75
C SER A 3 21.30 13.16 -1.32
N TYR A 4 22.42 12.90 -0.62
CA TYR A 4 22.78 11.54 -0.20
C TYR A 4 21.89 10.98 0.93
N LYS A 5 21.36 11.83 1.81
CA LYS A 5 20.45 11.39 2.88
C LYS A 5 19.08 10.96 2.34
N PHE A 6 18.62 11.59 1.26
CA PHE A 6 17.38 11.26 0.59
C PHE A 6 17.51 9.93 -0.17
N LEU A 7 18.60 9.73 -0.90
CA LEU A 7 18.89 8.48 -1.62
C LEU A 7 19.06 7.27 -0.67
N ILE A 8 19.68 7.45 0.49
CA ILE A 8 19.79 6.38 1.52
C ILE A 8 18.40 6.03 2.09
N ARG A 9 17.55 7.02 2.34
CA ARG A 9 16.17 6.77 2.81
C ARG A 9 15.31 6.05 1.77
N LEU A 10 15.42 6.43 0.50
CA LEU A 10 14.75 5.76 -0.60
C LEU A 10 15.30 4.35 -0.82
N PHE A 11 16.61 4.13 -0.63
CA PHE A 11 17.23 2.81 -0.70
C PHE A 11 16.77 1.90 0.45
N ASP A 12 16.69 2.41 1.67
CA ASP A 12 16.16 1.67 2.83
C ASP A 12 14.67 1.38 2.67
N ALA A 13 13.88 2.34 2.17
CA ALA A 13 12.48 2.12 1.81
C ALA A 13 12.35 1.08 0.69
N TRP A 14 13.24 1.11 -0.30
CA TRP A 14 13.29 0.17 -1.42
C TRP A 14 13.66 -1.26 -0.98
N ILE A 15 14.71 -1.44 -0.17
CA ILE A 15 15.09 -2.75 0.40
C ILE A 15 13.95 -3.31 1.26
N ASN A 16 13.30 -2.47 2.06
CA ASN A 16 12.17 -2.88 2.89
C ASN A 16 10.85 -3.03 2.12
N SER A 17 10.76 -2.56 0.87
CA SER A 17 9.58 -2.68 0.00
C SER A 17 9.47 -4.05 -0.72
N GLY A 18 10.42 -4.96 -0.51
CA GLY A 18 10.22 -6.39 -0.76
C GLY A 18 10.38 -6.85 -2.20
N ASN A 19 11.47 -6.49 -2.88
CA ASN A 19 11.84 -7.08 -4.18
C ASN A 19 12.43 -8.51 -4.08
N GLN A 20 12.06 -9.27 -3.04
CA GLN A 20 12.40 -10.69 -2.88
C GLN A 20 11.18 -11.50 -2.40
N ARG A 21 10.17 -11.63 -3.25
CA ARG A 21 9.09 -12.62 -3.05
C ARG A 21 9.13 -13.71 -4.12
N GLY A 22 10.33 -14.23 -4.38
CA GLY A 22 10.53 -15.53 -5.02
C GLY A 22 10.55 -16.62 -3.94
N GLY A 23 9.50 -17.44 -3.88
CA GLY A 23 9.48 -18.74 -3.20
C GLY A 23 9.87 -18.77 -1.73
N THR A 24 8.92 -18.50 -0.81
CA THR A 24 8.77 -19.06 0.56
C THR A 24 7.75 -18.19 1.32
N LYS A 25 6.93 -18.82 2.19
CA LYS A 25 5.81 -18.24 2.99
C LYS A 25 5.60 -16.73 2.82
N ASN A 26 4.58 -16.36 2.04
CA ASN A 26 4.20 -14.98 1.77
C ASN A 26 3.76 -14.29 3.08
N THR A 27 4.70 -13.60 3.73
CA THR A 27 4.42 -12.93 5.01
C THR A 27 3.81 -11.58 4.70
N MET A 28 2.50 -11.43 4.97
CA MET A 28 1.77 -10.18 4.75
C MET A 28 2.37 -9.06 5.59
N ILE A 29 2.56 -7.89 4.99
CA ILE A 29 3.02 -6.70 5.70
C ILE A 29 1.80 -6.08 6.37
N SER A 30 1.93 -5.64 7.62
CA SER A 30 0.82 -5.02 8.34
C SER A 30 0.54 -3.60 7.82
N PRO A 31 -0.71 -3.10 7.89
CA PRO A 31 -1.04 -1.74 7.47
C PRO A 31 -0.19 -0.68 8.19
N LYS A 32 0.15 -0.91 9.46
CA LYS A 32 1.02 -0.03 10.24
C LYS A 32 2.41 0.10 9.61
N LYS A 33 3.00 -1.00 9.12
CA LYS A 33 4.31 -0.97 8.46
C LYS A 33 4.25 -0.23 7.13
N TYR A 34 3.17 -0.37 6.36
CA TYR A 34 3.01 0.41 5.14
C TYR A 34 2.91 1.91 5.41
N ARG A 35 2.16 2.33 6.44
CA ARG A 35 2.13 3.75 6.86
C ARG A 35 3.52 4.26 7.21
N GLN A 36 4.29 3.50 8.00
CA GLN A 36 5.68 3.86 8.32
C GLN A 36 6.56 3.99 7.07
N GLN A 37 6.35 3.15 6.05
CA GLN A 37 7.06 3.29 4.77
C GLN A 37 6.67 4.59 4.07
N ILE A 38 5.38 4.93 4.03
CA ILE A 38 4.87 6.18 3.43
C ILE A 38 5.44 7.39 4.19
N ASP A 39 5.34 7.41 5.52
CA ASP A 39 5.88 8.47 6.39
C ASP A 39 7.38 8.70 6.14
N SER A 40 8.13 7.61 5.94
CA SER A 40 9.58 7.67 5.71
C SER A 40 10.00 8.34 4.40
N LEU A 41 9.07 8.47 3.44
CA LEU A 41 9.31 9.19 2.19
C LEU A 41 9.45 10.70 2.42
N GLY A 42 8.97 11.22 3.55
CA GLY A 42 9.12 12.65 3.89
C GLY A 42 8.28 13.60 3.02
N ILE A 43 7.18 13.11 2.44
CA ILE A 43 6.31 13.87 1.51
C ILE A 43 5.75 15.12 2.18
N GLU A 44 5.31 15.03 3.44
CA GLU A 44 4.69 16.15 4.17
C GLU A 44 5.64 17.34 4.42
N GLY A 45 6.95 17.10 4.41
CA GLY A 45 7.97 18.14 4.58
C GLY A 45 8.60 18.62 3.27
N MET A 46 8.13 18.12 2.13
CA MET A 46 8.74 18.41 0.84
C MET A 46 8.39 19.83 0.37
N ILE A 47 9.40 20.57 -0.09
CA ILE A 47 9.23 21.94 -0.58
C ILE A 47 9.21 21.92 -2.11
N ILE A 48 8.18 22.51 -2.71
CA ILE A 48 8.11 22.74 -4.16
C ILE A 48 8.91 24.00 -4.50
N ASP A 49 10.18 23.82 -4.87
CA ASP A 49 11.08 24.92 -5.23
C ASP A 49 11.07 25.18 -6.74
N VAL A 50 10.37 26.24 -7.12
CA VAL A 50 10.35 26.73 -8.50
C VAL A 50 11.20 27.99 -8.67
N SER A 51 12.14 28.32 -7.78
CA SER A 51 12.94 29.56 -7.86
C SER A 51 13.79 29.68 -9.13
N SER A 52 14.23 28.55 -9.71
CA SER A 52 14.92 28.48 -10.99
C SER A 52 14.43 27.27 -11.80
N ILE A 53 14.75 27.24 -13.10
CA ILE A 53 14.43 26.07 -13.96
C ILE A 53 15.15 24.82 -13.45
N GLU A 54 16.42 24.95 -13.05
CA GLU A 54 17.20 23.84 -12.49
C GLU A 54 16.56 23.28 -11.22
N ARG A 55 16.14 24.15 -10.29
CA ARG A 55 15.45 23.75 -9.06
C ARG A 55 14.13 23.05 -9.36
N ALA A 56 13.33 23.63 -10.25
CA ALA A 56 12.07 23.07 -10.69
C ALA A 56 12.23 21.67 -11.30
N MET A 57 13.23 21.46 -12.15
CA MET A 57 13.54 20.16 -12.74
C MET A 57 14.03 19.15 -11.67
N SER A 58 14.84 19.59 -10.72
CA SER A 58 15.26 18.76 -9.58
C SER A 58 14.05 18.29 -8.77
N THR A 59 13.12 19.19 -8.46
CA THR A 59 11.88 18.84 -7.73
C THR A 59 11.01 17.86 -8.51
N ILE A 60 10.91 17.98 -9.86
CA ILE A 60 10.20 16.98 -10.68
C ILE A 60 10.81 15.59 -10.52
N ASN A 61 12.15 15.48 -10.57
CA ASN A 61 12.82 14.19 -10.42
C ASN A 61 12.55 13.57 -9.04
N GLU A 62 12.58 14.37 -7.97
CA GLU A 62 12.24 13.90 -6.62
C GLU A 62 10.78 13.41 -6.54
N LEU A 63 9.83 14.12 -7.17
CA LEU A 63 8.43 13.70 -7.27
C LEU A 63 8.28 12.37 -8.02
N ASP A 64 9.04 12.16 -9.11
CA ASP A 64 9.05 10.92 -9.89
C ASP A 64 9.56 9.73 -9.08
N GLU A 65 10.62 9.93 -8.29
CA GLU A 65 11.14 8.89 -7.39
C GLU A 65 10.11 8.51 -6.31
N ILE A 66 9.46 9.49 -5.68
CA ILE A 66 8.42 9.26 -4.67
C ILE A 66 7.23 8.52 -5.28
N GLU A 67 6.73 8.94 -6.44
CA GLU A 67 5.63 8.26 -7.14
C GLU A 67 5.98 6.79 -7.40
N ASN A 68 7.20 6.51 -7.88
CA ASN A 68 7.64 5.15 -8.16
C ASN A 68 7.62 4.27 -6.91
N VAL A 69 8.01 4.80 -5.75
CA VAL A 69 7.94 4.07 -4.48
C VAL A 69 6.49 3.88 -4.02
N LEU A 70 5.67 4.93 -4.05
CA LEU A 70 4.24 4.86 -3.72
C LEU A 70 3.50 3.82 -4.57
N ASN A 71 3.78 3.76 -5.88
CA ASN A 71 3.20 2.77 -6.78
C ASN A 71 3.56 1.33 -6.39
N LYS A 72 4.80 1.08 -5.97
CA LYS A 72 5.23 -0.23 -5.46
C LYS A 72 4.54 -0.60 -4.15
N ILE A 73 4.47 0.35 -3.21
CA ILE A 73 3.74 0.16 -1.94
C ILE A 73 2.27 -0.19 -2.23
N ARG A 74 1.61 0.58 -3.12
CA ARG A 74 0.21 0.33 -3.52
C ARG A 74 0.01 -1.05 -4.11
N HIS A 75 0.93 -1.51 -4.97
CA HIS A 75 0.89 -2.87 -5.51
C HIS A 75 0.94 -3.91 -4.39
N ASN A 76 1.88 -3.78 -3.45
CA ASN A 76 2.04 -4.71 -2.33
C ASN A 76 0.81 -4.73 -1.41
N VAL A 77 0.25 -3.56 -1.09
CA VAL A 77 -1.02 -3.42 -0.34
C VAL A 77 -2.15 -4.19 -1.03
N ARG A 78 -2.29 -4.06 -2.35
CA ARG A 78 -3.31 -4.80 -3.14
C ARG A 78 -3.09 -6.31 -3.10
N ILE A 79 -1.84 -6.76 -3.19
CA ILE A 79 -1.50 -8.19 -3.09
C ILE A 79 -1.87 -8.73 -1.70
N ASP A 80 -1.53 -8.02 -0.63
CA ASP A 80 -1.85 -8.44 0.73
C ASP A 80 -3.38 -8.46 0.96
N MET A 81 -4.13 -7.48 0.49
CA MET A 81 -5.60 -7.52 0.51
C MET A 81 -6.18 -8.71 -0.27
N ARG A 82 -5.60 -9.04 -1.44
CA ARG A 82 -6.01 -10.23 -2.21
C ARG A 82 -5.73 -11.52 -1.42
N ASN A 83 -4.60 -11.61 -0.75
CA ASN A 83 -4.25 -12.77 0.08
C ASN A 83 -5.23 -12.93 1.25
N ILE A 84 -5.61 -11.83 1.92
CA ILE A 84 -6.65 -11.84 2.97
C ILE A 84 -7.97 -12.36 2.41
N ARG A 85 -8.40 -11.86 1.24
CA ARG A 85 -9.64 -12.34 0.59
C ARG A 85 -9.60 -13.84 0.33
N LEU A 86 -8.48 -14.36 -0.16
CA LEU A 86 -8.29 -15.80 -0.42
C LEU A 86 -8.25 -16.64 0.88
N GLU A 87 -7.54 -16.17 1.90
CA GLU A 87 -7.47 -16.83 3.22
C GLU A 87 -8.87 -17.01 3.82
N TYR A 88 -9.68 -15.95 3.83
CA TYR A 88 -11.02 -16.00 4.39
C TYR A 88 -12.00 -16.79 3.52
N LEU A 89 -11.83 -16.80 2.19
CA LEU A 89 -12.59 -17.69 1.32
C LEU A 89 -12.35 -19.16 1.66
N ASN A 90 -11.09 -19.53 1.93
CA ASN A 90 -10.74 -20.89 2.36
C ASN A 90 -11.31 -21.22 3.75
N LYS A 91 -11.26 -20.27 4.70
CA LYS A 91 -11.88 -20.44 6.03
C LYS A 91 -13.40 -20.62 5.94
N MET A 92 -14.07 -19.87 5.07
CA MET A 92 -15.51 -20.00 4.85
C MET A 92 -15.88 -21.35 4.24
N LYS A 93 -15.09 -21.87 3.28
CA LYS A 93 -15.27 -23.22 2.73
C LYS A 93 -15.10 -24.28 3.83
N ALA A 94 -14.03 -24.19 4.63
CA ALA A 94 -13.80 -25.10 5.75
C ALA A 94 -14.92 -25.04 6.81
N ALA A 95 -15.56 -23.88 7.00
CA ALA A 95 -16.69 -23.75 7.91
C ALA A 95 -17.93 -24.53 7.45
N GLU A 96 -18.11 -24.71 6.14
CA GLU A 96 -19.18 -25.53 5.53
C GLU A 96 -18.91 -27.03 5.61
N GLU A 97 -17.64 -27.43 5.76
CA GLU A 97 -17.27 -28.84 5.83
C GLU A 97 -17.87 -29.49 7.09
N GLN A 98 -18.59 -30.58 6.87
CA GLN A 98 -19.10 -31.40 7.96
C GLN A 98 -17.96 -32.22 8.58
N PRO A 99 -17.94 -32.39 9.90
CA PRO A 99 -16.89 -33.15 10.55
C PRO A 99 -16.91 -34.62 10.07
N LYS A 100 -15.77 -35.11 9.55
CA LYS A 100 -15.60 -36.50 9.13
C LYS A 100 -15.25 -37.39 10.34
N GLY A 101 -15.98 -38.51 10.50
CA GLY A 101 -15.76 -39.54 11.54
C GLY A 101 -17.06 -40.07 12.18
N LEU A 102 -17.08 -41.36 12.55
CA LEU A 102 -18.28 -42.08 13.04
C LEU A 102 -18.93 -41.48 14.30
N PHE A 103 -18.20 -40.72 15.12
CA PHE A 103 -18.69 -40.17 16.39
C PHE A 103 -18.85 -38.64 16.40
N LYS A 104 -18.72 -37.95 15.26
CA LYS A 104 -18.80 -36.48 15.23
C LYS A 104 -20.20 -35.99 14.88
N ARG A 105 -20.74 -35.10 15.70
CA ARG A 105 -22.05 -34.47 15.49
C ARG A 105 -22.00 -33.47 14.34
N LYS A 106 -22.93 -33.61 13.37
CA LYS A 106 -23.09 -32.67 12.26
C LYS A 106 -23.31 -31.23 12.76
N LYS A 107 -22.67 -30.25 12.12
CA LYS A 107 -22.97 -28.83 12.36
C LYS A 107 -24.36 -28.53 11.82
N SER A 108 -25.18 -27.82 12.60
CA SER A 108 -26.47 -27.30 12.12
C SER A 108 -26.26 -26.18 11.11
N THR A 109 -27.19 -26.03 10.17
CA THR A 109 -27.16 -24.96 9.15
C THR A 109 -27.03 -23.58 9.78
N ASN A 110 -27.75 -23.31 10.88
CA ASN A 110 -27.66 -22.05 11.60
C ASN A 110 -26.26 -21.76 12.16
N LYS A 111 -25.56 -22.81 12.64
CA LYS A 111 -24.19 -22.66 13.14
C LYS A 111 -23.22 -22.32 12.00
N ILE A 112 -23.36 -22.98 10.85
CA ILE A 112 -22.55 -22.71 9.65
C ILE A 112 -22.77 -21.27 9.17
N ILE A 113 -24.03 -20.83 9.07
CA ILE A 113 -24.38 -19.46 8.65
C ILE A 113 -23.76 -18.43 9.60
N LYS A 114 -23.86 -18.65 10.92
CA LYS A 114 -23.30 -17.74 11.93
C LYS A 114 -21.78 -17.63 11.81
N GLU A 115 -21.09 -18.75 11.63
CA GLU A 115 -19.63 -18.82 11.46
C GLU A 115 -19.17 -18.12 10.18
N LYS A 116 -19.87 -18.32 9.05
CA LYS A 116 -19.57 -17.60 7.80
C LYS A 116 -19.77 -16.09 7.95
N LYS A 117 -20.84 -15.66 8.63
CA LYS A 117 -21.11 -14.24 8.86
C LYS A 117 -20.05 -13.58 9.73
N SER A 118 -19.53 -14.26 10.76
CA SER A 118 -18.42 -13.73 11.56
C SER A 118 -17.13 -13.65 10.75
N LEU A 119 -16.79 -14.68 9.98
CA LEU A 119 -15.63 -14.66 9.09
C LEU A 119 -15.69 -13.51 8.07
N LEU A 120 -16.88 -13.22 7.53
CA LEU A 120 -17.05 -12.11 6.61
C LEU A 120 -16.75 -10.76 7.28
N LYS A 121 -17.31 -10.53 8.48
CA LYS A 121 -17.05 -9.31 9.26
C LYS A 121 -15.57 -9.14 9.58
N ASP A 122 -14.91 -10.20 10.03
CA ASP A 122 -13.49 -10.16 10.36
C ASP A 122 -12.62 -9.85 9.14
N LYS A 123 -12.98 -10.43 7.98
CA LYS A 123 -12.32 -10.15 6.70
C LYS A 123 -12.49 -8.67 6.31
N ASP A 124 -13.71 -8.14 6.39
CA ASP A 124 -14.01 -6.75 6.02
C ASP A 124 -13.25 -5.78 6.94
N LEU A 125 -13.23 -6.01 8.25
CA LEU A 125 -12.45 -5.22 9.21
C LEU A 125 -10.95 -5.23 8.90
N LYS A 126 -10.40 -6.40 8.55
CA LYS A 126 -8.99 -6.49 8.17
C LYS A 126 -8.69 -5.74 6.89
N ILE A 127 -9.53 -5.89 5.86
CA ILE A 127 -9.34 -5.21 4.56
C ILE A 127 -9.45 -3.69 4.73
N ALA A 128 -10.40 -3.20 5.51
CA ALA A 128 -10.60 -1.76 5.74
C ALA A 128 -9.32 -1.05 6.20
N ALA A 129 -8.50 -1.70 7.04
CA ALA A 129 -7.23 -1.13 7.48
C ALA A 129 -6.20 -0.96 6.35
N TYR A 130 -6.23 -1.80 5.32
CA TYR A 130 -5.41 -1.67 4.12
C TYR A 130 -5.99 -0.66 3.13
N GLU A 131 -7.33 -0.56 3.04
CA GLU A 131 -7.99 0.44 2.20
C GLU A 131 -7.64 1.87 2.65
N VAL A 132 -7.53 2.11 3.96
CA VAL A 132 -7.03 3.40 4.48
C VAL A 132 -5.65 3.72 3.94
N VAL A 133 -4.74 2.74 3.91
CA VAL A 133 -3.38 2.93 3.36
C VAL A 133 -3.41 3.17 1.85
N GLU A 134 -4.24 2.42 1.11
CA GLU A 134 -4.39 2.65 -0.33
C GLU A 134 -4.93 4.05 -0.65
N ASN A 135 -5.90 4.53 0.13
CA ASN A 135 -6.47 5.86 -0.02
C ASN A 135 -5.44 6.97 0.25
N GLU A 136 -4.63 6.80 1.29
CA GLU A 136 -3.51 7.70 1.60
C GLU A 136 -2.49 7.75 0.46
N ILE A 137 -2.12 6.60 -0.10
CA ILE A 137 -1.23 6.56 -1.27
C ILE A 137 -1.86 7.29 -2.47
N ASN A 138 -3.14 7.05 -2.76
CA ASN A 138 -3.83 7.70 -3.87
C ASN A 138 -3.93 9.22 -3.68
N TYR A 139 -4.12 9.68 -2.44
CA TYR A 139 -4.08 11.10 -2.11
C TYR A 139 -2.72 11.71 -2.45
N TYR A 140 -1.62 11.11 -2.00
CA TYR A 140 -0.28 11.61 -2.31
C TYR A 140 0.04 11.58 -3.80
N LEU A 141 -0.36 10.52 -4.51
CA LEU A 141 -0.18 10.45 -5.97
C LEU A 141 -0.90 11.62 -6.69
N SER A 142 -2.11 11.97 -6.26
CA SER A 142 -2.85 13.12 -6.81
C SER A 142 -2.18 14.46 -6.48
N GLN A 143 -1.61 14.62 -5.28
CA GLN A 143 -0.83 15.81 -4.91
C GLN A 143 0.44 15.94 -5.74
N ILE A 144 1.13 14.82 -6.01
CA ILE A 144 2.32 14.78 -6.87
C ILE A 144 1.96 15.23 -8.29
N GLU A 145 0.88 14.70 -8.87
CA GLU A 145 0.42 15.09 -10.21
C GLU A 145 0.10 16.59 -10.28
N SER A 146 -0.63 17.11 -9.29
CA SER A 146 -0.96 18.53 -9.19
C SER A 146 0.29 19.41 -9.06
N SER A 147 1.27 18.95 -8.27
CA SER A 147 2.55 19.65 -8.07
C SER A 147 3.37 19.70 -9.36
N ARG A 148 3.44 18.59 -10.11
CA ARG A 148 4.11 18.57 -11.42
C ARG A 148 3.47 19.54 -12.40
N LEU A 149 2.14 19.59 -12.44
CA LEU A 149 1.41 20.53 -13.31
C LEU A 149 1.77 21.99 -12.95
N TYR A 150 1.78 22.32 -11.66
CA TYR A 150 2.20 23.63 -11.18
C TYR A 150 3.64 23.97 -11.62
N ILE A 151 4.59 23.06 -11.39
CA ILE A 151 6.00 23.27 -11.76
C ILE A 151 6.15 23.47 -13.27
N LYS A 152 5.49 22.64 -14.07
CA LYS A 152 5.53 22.74 -15.54
C LYS A 152 5.01 24.09 -16.02
N ASN A 153 3.89 24.56 -15.46
CA ASN A 153 3.33 25.87 -15.79
C ASN A 153 4.28 27.00 -15.38
N SER A 154 4.94 26.89 -14.22
CA SER A 154 5.94 27.87 -13.78
C SER A 154 7.17 27.93 -14.69
N ILE A 155 7.59 26.80 -15.27
CA ILE A 155 8.69 26.77 -16.25
C ILE A 155 8.23 27.41 -17.56
N GLN A 156 7.06 27.02 -18.08
CA GLN A 156 6.51 27.54 -19.33
C GLN A 156 6.36 29.06 -19.32
N GLY A 157 5.86 29.64 -18.22
CA GLY A 157 5.74 31.10 -18.09
C GLY A 157 7.06 31.88 -18.07
N ARG A 158 8.21 31.20 -17.97
CA ARG A 158 9.55 31.83 -18.00
C ARG A 158 10.28 31.65 -19.32
N VAL A 159 9.93 30.63 -20.09
CA VAL A 159 10.57 30.30 -21.37
C VAL A 159 9.72 30.70 -22.58
N GLY A 160 8.46 31.07 -22.35
CA GLY A 160 7.54 31.62 -23.35
C GLY A 160 7.69 33.11 -23.55
#